data_AF-U3I0E5-F1
#
_entry.id   AF-U3I0E5-F1
#
_cell.length_a   1.000
_cell.length_b   1.000
_cell.length_c   1.000
_cell.angle_alpha   90.00
_cell.angle_beta   90.00
_cell.angle_gamma   90.00
#
_symmetry.space_group_name_H-M   'P 1'
#
loop_
_entity.id
_entity.type
_entity.pdbx_description
1 polymer ?
#
loop_
_entity_poly.entity_id
_entity_poly.type
_entity_poly.pdbx_seq_one_letter_code
_entity_poly.pdbx_strand_id
1 'polypeptide(L)' 'MKILCLLLALLFVAFHASADFPHPPKHLMRCGYRGTFCTPGKCPRGNAYLGRCRAGHSCCKW' A
#
# COMPACT_ATOMS: atom_id res chain seq x y z
N MET A 1 37.77 14.28 -18.65
CA MET A 1 36.65 13.37 -19.01
C MET A 1 36.27 12.37 -17.90
N LYS A 2 37.18 11.95 -17.00
CA LYS A 2 36.90 10.95 -15.93
C LYS A 2 36.02 11.46 -14.77
N ILE A 3 36.22 12.72 -14.37
CA ILE A 3 35.52 13.36 -13.23
C ILE A 3 34.02 13.56 -13.50
N LEU A 4 33.66 13.89 -14.75
CA LEU A 4 32.27 14.08 -15.13
C LEU A 4 31.45 12.79 -14.96
N CYS A 5 32.04 11.63 -15.30
CA CYS A 5 31.42 10.33 -15.13
C CYS A 5 31.20 9.97 -13.66
N LEU A 6 32.15 10.33 -12.79
CA LEU A 6 32.03 10.09 -11.35
C LEU A 6 30.92 10.93 -10.72
N LEU A 7 30.82 12.20 -11.13
CA LEU A 7 29.73 13.10 -10.72
C LEU A 7 28.35 12.56 -11.15
N LEU A 8 28.24 12.09 -12.38
CA LEU A 8 27.02 11.49 -12.91
C LEU A 8 26.61 10.22 -12.15
N ALA A 9 27.56 9.35 -11.83
CA ALA A 9 27.31 8.13 -11.05
C ALA A 9 26.83 8.45 -9.63
N LEU A 10 27.45 9.43 -8.97
CA LEU A 10 27.06 9.91 -7.64
C LEU A 10 25.64 10.50 -7.63
N LEU A 11 25.31 11.31 -8.63
CA LEU A 11 23.95 11.84 -8.81
C LEU A 11 22.94 10.70 -8.96
N PHE A 12 23.22 9.73 -9.83
CA PHE A 12 22.32 8.60 -10.07
C PHE A 12 22.03 7.81 -8.78
N VAL A 13 23.07 7.47 -8.01
CA VAL A 13 22.92 6.75 -6.74
C VAL A 13 22.10 7.56 -5.72
N ALA A 14 22.33 8.88 -5.63
CA ALA A 14 21.59 9.75 -4.72
C ALA A 14 20.09 9.86 -5.10
N PHE A 15 19.77 9.94 -6.40
CA PHE A 15 18.38 10.00 -6.86
C PHE A 15 17.62 8.68 -6.65
N HIS A 16 18.28 7.54 -6.82
CA HIS A 16 17.66 6.23 -6.58
C HIS A 16 17.45 5.93 -5.09
N ALA A 17 18.27 6.47 -4.20
CA ALA A 17 18.11 6.32 -2.75
C ALA A 17 16.82 6.95 -2.20
N SER A 18 16.23 7.91 -2.93
CA SER A 18 14.96 8.55 -2.57
C SER A 18 13.73 7.92 -3.20
N ALA A 19 13.88 6.84 -3.99
CA ALA A 19 12.75 6.09 -4.54
C ALA A 19 12.17 5.11 -3.50
N ASP A 20 11.89 5.63 -2.29
CA ASP A 20 10.97 4.98 -1.37
C ASP A 20 9.60 5.01 -2.05
N PHE A 21 9.19 3.88 -2.64
CA PHE A 21 7.82 3.68 -3.05
C PHE A 21 6.94 3.96 -1.82
N PRO A 22 6.01 4.94 -1.88
CA PRO A 22 5.15 5.21 -0.75
C PRO A 22 4.36 3.94 -0.48
N HIS A 23 4.69 3.26 0.62
CA HIS A 23 3.84 2.21 1.14
C HIS A 23 2.45 2.84 1.29
N PRO A 24 1.42 2.32 0.59
CA PRO A 24 0.12 2.94 0.66
C PRO A 24 -0.28 2.99 2.14
N PRO A 25 -0.64 4.19 2.66
CA PRO A 25 -0.96 4.34 4.07
C PRO A 25 -2.01 3.30 4.43
N LYS A 26 -1.80 2.57 5.54
CA LYS A 26 -2.64 1.42 5.94
C LYS A 26 -4.14 1.75 5.97
N HIS A 27 -4.50 3.03 6.13
CA HIS A 27 -5.87 3.55 6.14
C HIS A 27 -6.53 3.70 4.76
N LEU A 28 -5.78 3.57 3.67
CA LEU A 28 -6.27 3.65 2.29
C LEU A 28 -6.49 2.27 1.64
N MET A 29 -6.46 1.20 2.45
CA MET A 29 -6.91 -0.12 2.01
C MET A 29 -8.42 -0.06 1.70
N ARG A 30 -8.76 0.25 0.45
CA ARG A 30 -10.13 0.13 -0.05
C ARG A 30 -10.55 -1.33 -0.01
N CYS A 31 -11.80 -1.58 0.38
CA CYS A 31 -12.35 -2.91 0.22
C CYS A 31 -12.29 -3.34 -1.24
N GLY A 32 -11.77 -4.54 -1.51
CA GLY A 32 -11.39 -5.01 -2.84
C GLY A 32 -9.88 -5.05 -3.08
N TYR A 33 -9.05 -4.54 -2.17
CA TYR A 33 -7.61 -4.78 -2.18
C TYR A 33 -7.29 -6.23 -1.75
N ARG A 34 -6.16 -6.80 -2.21
CA ARG A 34 -5.82 -8.22 -2.03
C ARG A 34 -6.09 -8.74 -0.61
N GLY A 35 -6.85 -9.83 -0.53
CA GLY A 35 -7.18 -10.49 0.74
C GLY A 35 -8.30 -9.80 1.53
N THR A 36 -9.04 -8.87 0.93
CA THR A 36 -10.24 -8.28 1.53
C THR A 36 -11.51 -8.75 0.84
N PHE A 37 -12.61 -8.80 1.58
CA PHE A 37 -13.93 -9.15 1.07
C PHE A 37 -15.02 -8.36 1.80
N CYS A 38 -16.17 -8.18 1.14
CA CYS A 38 -17.36 -7.60 1.76
C CYS A 38 -18.29 -8.72 2.23
N THR A 39 -18.74 -8.66 3.48
CA THR A 39 -19.73 -9.58 4.05
C THR A 39 -20.90 -8.81 4.66
N PRO A 40 -22.15 -9.30 4.58
CA PRO A 40 -23.23 -8.69 5.32
C PRO A 40 -22.98 -8.82 6.84
N GLY A 41 -23.27 -7.76 7.60
CA GLY A 41 -23.13 -7.79 9.06
C GLY A 41 -21.68 -7.67 9.54
N LYS A 42 -21.30 -8.46 10.55
CA LYS A 42 -19.96 -8.43 11.17
C LYS A 42 -18.97 -9.35 10.45
N CYS A 43 -17.67 -9.04 10.57
CA CYS A 43 -16.62 -9.91 10.05
C CYS A 43 -16.61 -11.27 10.75
N PRO A 44 -16.28 -12.36 10.03
CA PRO A 44 -16.09 -13.68 10.64
C PRO A 44 -14.95 -13.65 11.67
N ARG A 45 -14.94 -14.64 12.58
CA ARG A 45 -13.86 -14.73 13.59
C ARG A 45 -12.51 -14.96 12.91
N GLY A 46 -11.52 -14.19 13.34
CA GLY A 46 -10.17 -14.21 12.76
C GLY A 46 -9.92 -13.12 11.74
N ASN A 47 -10.96 -12.47 11.24
CA ASN A 47 -10.85 -11.43 10.22
C ASN A 47 -10.81 -10.02 10.83
N ALA A 48 -9.95 -9.16 10.29
CA ALA A 48 -9.87 -7.77 10.70
C ALA A 48 -10.97 -6.93 10.02
N TYR A 49 -11.71 -6.13 10.81
CA TYR A 49 -12.64 -5.13 10.28
C TYR A 49 -11.88 -3.92 9.75
N LEU A 50 -12.06 -3.61 8.47
CA LEU A 50 -11.38 -2.49 7.80
C LEU A 50 -12.30 -1.30 7.55
N GLY A 51 -13.63 -1.48 7.61
CA GLY A 51 -14.58 -0.42 7.34
C GLY A 51 -15.91 -0.94 6.78
N ARG A 52 -16.69 -0.04 6.19
CA ARG A 52 -17.98 -0.37 5.57
C ARG A 52 -17.85 -0.48 4.05
N CYS A 53 -18.51 -1.48 3.49
CA CYS A 53 -18.84 -1.56 2.07
C CYS A 53 -20.21 -0.91 1.81
N ARG A 54 -20.66 -0.91 0.55
CA ARG A 54 -22.02 -0.46 0.19
C ARG A 54 -23.08 -1.39 0.78
N ALA A 55 -24.31 -0.86 0.95
CA ALA A 55 -25.48 -1.64 1.34
C ALA A 55 -25.34 -2.41 2.68
N GLY A 56 -24.74 -1.79 3.71
CA GLY A 56 -24.68 -2.37 5.06
C GLY A 56 -23.72 -3.56 5.23
N HIS A 57 -22.85 -3.79 4.26
CA HIS A 57 -21.82 -4.82 4.34
C HIS A 57 -20.57 -4.29 5.07
N SER A 58 -19.88 -5.16 5.79
CA SER A 58 -18.57 -4.87 6.38
C SER A 58 -17.45 -5.32 5.47
N CYS A 59 -16.41 -4.50 5.40
CA CYS A 59 -15.15 -4.85 4.77
C CYS A 59 -14.26 -5.61 5.76
N CYS A 60 -13.86 -6.82 5.40
CA CYS A 60 -13.08 -7.72 6.23
C CYS A 60 -11.81 -8.14 5.50
N LYS A 61 -10.72 -8.31 6.25
CA LYS A 61 -9.48 -8.92 5.74
C LYS A 61 -9.37 -10.35 6.22
N TRP A 62 -8.98 -11.28 5.35
CA TRP A 62 -8.55 -12.63 5.74
C TRP A 62 -7.48 -12.58 6.82
#